data_AF-A0A387H8H1-F1
#
_entry.id   AF-A0A387H8H1-F1
#
_cell.length_a   1.000
_cell.length_b   1.000
_cell.length_c   1.000
_cell.angle_alpha   90.00
_cell.angle_beta   90.00
_cell.angle_gamma   90.00
#
_symmetry.space_group_name_H-M   'P 1'
#
loop_
_entity.id
_entity.type
_entity.pdbx_description
1 polymer ?
#
loop_
_entity_poly.entity_id
_entity_poly.type
_entity_poly.pdbx_seq_one_letter_code
_entity_poly.pdbx_strand_id
1 'polypeptide(L)'
;MATLNGGRSGKVLSRLAVAAIAAALLGASAGAASAVGVYPGHMPTAPRNAPKAAALAVAAPAAANAADPVFPMLGVDGANTGWIYGPNGSGGLTSREEVDGTFPALANDAFVDNDANGYIDGEWQWDTNGNLVFYPSATPATGKAIGGGWNIYDTVLSPGNLGGAPGYDLIARDKTGVLWLYLGYGDGTMTGRIKVGAGWEAYTQLAGKGDLDGDGKPDIVARDTAGVLWFYKGTGSYTAPFAPRTRIGSGWNMFNKLLSSGDVDLDGRTDLIARDTGGGLWLYKGTGQAAAPYQPRVQIGTDYSVYRLMTS
;
A
#
# COMPACT_ATOMS: atom_id res chain seq x y z
N MET A 1 -19.61 1.74 -14.51
CA MET A 1 -19.72 0.52 -15.35
C MET A 1 -18.73 0.70 -16.49
N ALA A 2 -17.58 0.04 -16.44
CA ALA A 2 -16.61 0.08 -17.53
C ALA A 2 -16.42 -1.35 -18.05
N THR A 3 -16.82 -1.58 -19.29
CA THR A 3 -16.58 -2.82 -20.03
C THR A 3 -15.30 -2.66 -20.85
N LEU A 4 -14.35 -3.57 -20.65
CA LEU A 4 -13.11 -3.65 -21.43
C LEU A 4 -13.38 -4.35 -22.77
N ASN A 5 -12.95 -3.74 -23.89
CA ASN A 5 -12.97 -4.37 -25.21
C ASN A 5 -11.75 -5.31 -25.35
N GLY A 6 -12.01 -6.62 -25.33
CA GLY A 6 -10.97 -7.66 -25.40
C GLY A 6 -10.49 -7.94 -26.83
N GLY A 7 -9.17 -7.81 -27.05
CA GLY A 7 -8.44 -8.41 -28.16
C GLY A 7 -7.58 -9.58 -27.66
N ARG A 8 -7.74 -10.76 -28.26
CA ARG A 8 -7.14 -12.05 -27.87
C ARG A 8 -5.61 -12.09 -28.03
N SER A 9 -4.89 -12.53 -27.00
CA SER A 9 -3.75 -13.49 -27.10
C SER A 9 -3.22 -13.91 -25.73
N GLY A 10 -2.83 -15.19 -25.60
CA GLY A 10 -1.81 -15.65 -24.62
C GLY A 10 -2.26 -16.00 -23.20
N LYS A 11 -2.54 -17.29 -22.94
CA LYS A 11 -2.63 -17.86 -21.59
C LYS A 11 -1.28 -17.71 -20.87
N VAL A 12 -1.23 -16.95 -19.76
CA VAL A 12 -0.37 -17.07 -18.55
C VAL A 12 -0.40 -15.81 -17.66
N LEU A 13 -0.95 -14.67 -18.11
CA LEU A 13 -1.08 -13.46 -17.27
C LEU A 13 -2.55 -13.20 -16.88
N SER A 14 -3.03 -13.91 -15.86
CA SER A 14 -4.28 -13.59 -15.16
C SER A 14 -3.98 -13.43 -13.67
N ARG A 15 -3.19 -12.40 -13.33
CA ARG A 15 -2.87 -12.09 -11.93
C ARG A 15 -3.10 -10.64 -11.51
N LEU A 16 -3.41 -9.74 -12.44
CA LEU A 16 -3.86 -8.39 -12.09
C LEU A 16 -5.38 -8.30 -12.30
N ALA A 17 -6.13 -8.44 -11.21
CA ALA A 17 -7.39 -7.75 -11.11
C ALA A 17 -7.03 -6.28 -10.84
N VAL A 18 -7.09 -5.44 -11.86
CA VAL A 18 -6.91 -3.99 -11.69
C VAL A 18 -8.02 -3.50 -10.76
N ALA A 19 -7.64 -3.02 -9.58
CA ALA A 19 -8.57 -2.44 -8.63
C ALA A 19 -9.26 -1.23 -9.29
N ALA A 20 -10.58 -1.18 -9.21
CA ALA A 20 -11.32 0.00 -9.61
C ALA A 20 -11.07 1.10 -8.58
N ILE A 21 -10.19 2.06 -8.90
CA ILE A 21 -10.11 3.31 -8.13
C ILE A 21 -11.42 4.05 -8.35
N ALA A 22 -12.22 4.19 -7.30
CA ALA A 22 -13.48 4.91 -7.33
C ALA A 22 -13.21 6.40 -7.05
N ALA A 23 -13.24 7.24 -8.09
CA ALA A 23 -13.23 8.68 -7.89
C ALA A 23 -14.57 9.17 -7.31
N ALA A 24 -14.62 9.48 -6.01
CA ALA A 24 -15.75 10.18 -5.39
C ALA A 24 -15.36 11.61 -4.98
N LEU A 25 -15.86 12.61 -5.72
CA LEU A 25 -15.86 14.00 -5.25
C LEU A 25 -16.91 14.15 -4.13
N LEU A 26 -16.47 14.35 -2.89
CA LEU A 26 -17.36 14.84 -1.83
C LEU A 26 -17.44 16.37 -1.90
N GLY A 27 -18.31 16.87 -2.78
CA GLY A 27 -18.92 18.18 -2.60
C GLY A 27 -20.03 18.06 -1.55
N ALA A 28 -19.79 18.55 -0.34
CA ALA A 28 -20.78 18.46 0.73
C ALA A 28 -22.04 19.29 0.40
N SER A 29 -23.16 18.62 0.21
CA SER A 29 -24.49 19.16 0.57
C SER A 29 -25.35 18.04 1.13
N ALA A 30 -25.73 18.18 2.41
CA ALA A 30 -26.62 17.26 3.11
C ALA A 30 -27.99 17.14 2.41
N GLY A 31 -28.50 15.92 2.27
CA GLY A 31 -29.84 15.65 1.76
C GLY A 31 -30.22 14.18 2.00
N ALA A 32 -31.35 13.97 2.68
CA ALA A 32 -31.81 12.68 3.18
C ALA A 32 -32.58 11.84 2.12
N ALA A 33 -32.73 10.54 2.46
CA ALA A 33 -33.85 9.63 2.19
C ALA A 33 -33.72 8.52 1.10
N SER A 34 -33.75 7.28 1.61
CA SER A 34 -34.69 6.17 1.35
C SER A 34 -34.67 5.33 0.05
N ALA A 35 -34.16 4.10 0.21
CA ALA A 35 -34.83 2.79 0.16
C ALA A 35 -35.29 2.10 -1.17
N VAL A 36 -35.10 0.76 -1.11
CA VAL A 36 -35.88 -0.39 -1.66
C VAL A 36 -35.29 -1.15 -2.85
N GLY A 37 -35.07 -2.46 -2.62
CA GLY A 37 -34.87 -3.48 -3.66
C GLY A 37 -34.42 -4.84 -3.12
N VAL A 38 -35.34 -5.63 -2.59
CA VAL A 38 -35.17 -7.04 -2.13
C VAL A 38 -35.09 -7.99 -3.34
N TYR A 39 -34.24 -9.03 -3.34
CA TYR A 39 -34.62 -10.39 -3.79
C TYR A 39 -33.78 -11.50 -3.11
N PRO A 40 -34.34 -12.71 -2.88
CA PRO A 40 -33.83 -13.77 -2.01
C PRO A 40 -33.22 -14.96 -2.80
N GLY A 41 -32.39 -15.78 -2.13
CA GLY A 41 -31.89 -17.03 -2.71
C GLY A 41 -31.22 -17.94 -1.67
N HIS A 42 -31.79 -19.13 -1.48
CA HIS A 42 -31.42 -20.14 -0.49
C HIS A 42 -29.98 -20.68 -0.63
N MET A 43 -29.32 -20.92 0.50
CA MET A 43 -28.14 -21.80 0.61
C MET A 43 -28.59 -23.27 0.75
N PRO A 44 -27.95 -24.25 0.12
CA PRO A 44 -28.11 -25.65 0.49
C PRO A 44 -27.31 -25.98 1.75
N THR A 45 -27.93 -26.67 2.71
CA THR A 45 -27.26 -27.24 3.88
C THR A 45 -26.43 -28.47 3.51
N ALA A 46 -25.18 -28.56 3.98
CA ALA A 46 -24.32 -29.72 3.79
C ALA A 46 -24.90 -30.99 4.47
N PRO A 47 -24.78 -32.18 3.87
CA PRO A 47 -25.26 -33.42 4.47
C PRO A 47 -24.40 -33.84 5.67
N ARG A 48 -25.09 -34.22 6.75
CA ARG A 48 -24.49 -34.88 7.92
C ARG A 48 -24.15 -36.32 7.53
N ASN A 49 -22.91 -36.73 7.81
CA ASN A 49 -22.32 -38.08 7.71
C ASN A 49 -21.36 -38.29 6.52
N ALA A 50 -20.10 -37.86 6.70
CA ALA A 50 -18.95 -38.39 5.98
C ALA A 50 -17.99 -39.08 6.98
N PRO A 51 -17.34 -40.21 6.62
CA PRO A 51 -16.57 -41.04 7.56
C PRO A 51 -15.26 -40.39 8.01
N LYS A 52 -14.84 -40.68 9.24
CA LYS A 52 -13.54 -40.28 9.82
C LYS A 52 -12.39 -40.98 9.08
N ALA A 53 -11.59 -40.23 8.32
CA ALA A 53 -10.33 -40.74 7.76
C ALA A 53 -9.17 -40.48 8.73
N ALA A 54 -8.37 -41.53 8.95
CA ALA A 54 -7.26 -41.58 9.90
C ALA A 54 -6.10 -40.64 9.52
N ALA A 55 -5.45 -40.08 10.54
CA ALA A 55 -4.31 -39.19 10.40
C ALA A 55 -3.09 -39.93 9.83
N LEU A 56 -2.65 -39.53 8.64
CA LEU A 56 -1.28 -39.74 8.18
C LEU A 56 -0.50 -38.47 8.52
N ALA A 57 0.33 -38.56 9.55
CA ALA A 57 1.33 -37.55 9.86
C ALA A 57 2.41 -37.58 8.76
N VAL A 58 2.19 -36.83 7.69
CA VAL A 58 3.25 -36.35 6.81
C VAL A 58 3.84 -35.14 7.53
N ALA A 59 5.15 -35.15 7.77
CA ALA A 59 5.85 -33.97 8.28
C ALA A 59 5.44 -32.76 7.43
N ALA A 60 4.85 -31.75 8.08
CA ALA A 60 4.46 -30.53 7.39
C ALA A 60 5.70 -29.98 6.67
N PRO A 61 5.64 -29.73 5.34
CA PRO A 61 6.67 -28.92 4.72
C PRO A 61 6.70 -27.58 5.46
N ALA A 62 7.90 -27.04 5.67
CA ALA A 62 8.08 -25.68 6.18
C ALA A 62 7.11 -24.75 5.44
N ALA A 63 6.36 -23.92 6.19
CA ALA A 63 5.40 -23.00 5.63
C ALA A 63 6.06 -22.24 4.47
N ALA A 64 5.51 -22.36 3.27
CA ALA A 64 5.89 -21.47 2.17
C ALA A 64 5.63 -20.05 2.64
N ASN A 65 6.65 -19.19 2.58
CA ASN A 65 6.50 -17.76 2.88
C ASN A 65 5.28 -17.23 2.11
N ALA A 66 4.36 -16.55 2.78
CA ALA A 66 3.34 -15.79 2.09
C ALA A 66 4.06 -14.81 1.15
N ALA A 67 3.69 -14.78 -0.12
CA ALA A 67 4.30 -13.84 -1.06
C ALA A 67 3.98 -12.42 -0.60
N ASP A 68 4.97 -11.52 -0.63
CA ASP A 68 4.74 -10.11 -0.32
C ASP A 68 3.67 -9.52 -1.25
N PRO A 69 2.86 -8.57 -0.75
CA PRO A 69 1.73 -8.04 -1.50
C PRO A 69 2.22 -7.27 -2.73
N VAL A 70 1.42 -7.30 -3.78
CA VAL A 70 1.71 -6.64 -5.05
C VAL A 70 0.76 -5.46 -5.21
N PHE A 71 1.30 -4.23 -5.18
CA PHE A 71 0.49 -3.02 -5.32
C PHE A 71 0.83 -2.27 -6.61
N PRO A 72 -0.18 -1.75 -7.34
CA PRO A 72 0.08 -0.84 -8.42
C PRO A 72 0.63 0.48 -7.89
N MET A 73 1.37 1.17 -8.74
CA MET A 73 1.72 2.56 -8.52
C MET A 73 0.67 3.46 -9.17
N LEU A 74 0.14 4.41 -8.39
CA LEU A 74 -0.68 5.52 -8.87
C LEU A 74 0.20 6.75 -9.10
N GLY A 75 0.14 7.31 -10.30
CA GLY A 75 0.67 8.63 -10.63
C GLY A 75 -0.46 9.61 -10.93
N VAL A 76 -0.44 10.80 -10.32
CA VAL A 76 -1.34 11.90 -10.71
C VAL A 76 -0.53 13.02 -11.34
N ASP A 77 -0.86 13.38 -12.56
CA ASP A 77 -0.13 14.38 -13.34
C ASP A 77 -0.54 15.82 -12.99
N GLY A 78 0.15 16.79 -13.62
CA GLY A 78 -0.13 18.22 -13.42
C GLY A 78 -1.53 18.67 -13.87
N ALA A 79 -2.22 17.89 -14.72
CA ALA A 79 -3.61 18.13 -15.12
C ALA A 79 -4.61 17.48 -14.16
N ASN A 80 -4.13 16.79 -13.13
CA ASN A 80 -4.90 15.99 -12.18
C ASN A 80 -5.52 14.72 -12.79
N THR A 81 -4.97 14.22 -13.90
CA THR A 81 -5.34 12.92 -14.44
C THR A 81 -4.57 11.82 -13.69
N GLY A 82 -5.29 10.78 -13.29
CA GLY A 82 -4.73 9.61 -12.60
C GLY A 82 -4.28 8.53 -13.58
N TRP A 83 -3.17 7.87 -13.26
CA TRP A 83 -2.56 6.82 -14.07
C TRP A 83 -2.09 5.67 -13.18
N ILE A 84 -2.57 4.46 -13.42
CA ILE A 84 -2.15 3.24 -12.73
C ILE A 84 -1.08 2.51 -13.53
N TYR A 85 -0.09 1.99 -12.81
CA TYR A 85 0.96 1.12 -13.31
C TYR A 85 0.98 -0.16 -12.48
N GLY A 86 0.71 -1.30 -13.11
CA GLY A 86 0.88 -2.59 -12.46
C GLY A 86 2.34 -3.07 -12.50
N PRO A 87 2.79 -3.91 -11.56
CA PRO A 87 4.04 -4.65 -11.72
C PRO A 87 3.97 -5.59 -12.92
N ASN A 88 5.06 -5.67 -13.70
CA ASN A 88 5.13 -6.53 -14.88
C ASN A 88 5.68 -7.94 -14.60
N GLY A 89 6.10 -8.22 -13.36
CA GLY A 89 6.65 -9.51 -12.95
C GLY A 89 8.05 -9.83 -13.49
N SER A 90 8.78 -8.82 -13.94
CA SER A 90 10.16 -8.93 -14.41
C SER A 90 11.01 -7.75 -13.91
N GLY A 91 10.60 -7.14 -12.80
CA GLY A 91 11.29 -6.00 -12.18
C GLY A 91 11.06 -4.69 -12.91
N GLY A 92 9.83 -4.45 -13.40
CA GLY A 92 9.40 -3.18 -13.97
C GLY A 92 7.90 -2.99 -13.89
N LEU A 93 7.40 -1.95 -14.55
CA LEU A 93 5.97 -1.61 -14.56
C LEU A 93 5.35 -1.90 -15.93
N THR A 94 4.03 -2.10 -15.95
CA THR A 94 3.23 -2.18 -17.17
C THR A 94 3.12 -0.82 -17.84
N SER A 95 2.53 -0.80 -19.05
CA SER A 95 1.99 0.45 -19.60
C SER A 95 0.98 1.07 -18.63
N ARG A 96 0.92 2.39 -18.61
CA ARG A 96 -0.02 3.12 -17.77
C ARG A 96 -1.46 2.98 -18.28
N GLU A 97 -2.39 2.85 -17.35
CA GLU A 97 -3.83 2.88 -17.61
C GLU A 97 -4.43 4.14 -16.97
N GLU A 98 -5.28 4.87 -17.70
CA GLU A 98 -5.93 6.06 -17.16
C GLU A 98 -6.98 5.64 -16.12
N VAL A 99 -7.04 6.41 -15.03
CA VAL A 99 -8.05 6.25 -14.00
C VAL A 99 -9.18 7.22 -14.26
N ASP A 100 -10.41 6.71 -14.31
CA ASP A 100 -11.61 7.52 -14.51
C ASP A 100 -11.71 8.64 -13.47
N GLY A 101 -11.81 9.89 -13.94
CA GLY A 101 -12.01 11.08 -13.12
C GLY A 101 -10.81 12.01 -13.05
N THR A 102 -10.88 12.98 -12.13
CA THR A 102 -9.77 13.90 -11.86
C THR A 102 -9.52 13.98 -10.36
N PHE A 103 -8.27 14.18 -9.97
CA PHE A 103 -7.81 14.02 -8.59
C PHE A 103 -7.26 15.31 -7.96
N PRO A 104 -7.88 16.50 -8.14
CA PRO A 104 -7.25 17.79 -7.80
C PRO A 104 -6.90 17.94 -6.31
N ALA A 105 -7.63 17.27 -5.43
CA ALA A 105 -7.41 17.33 -4.00
C ALA A 105 -6.62 16.12 -3.45
N LEU A 106 -6.34 15.08 -4.24
CA LEU A 106 -5.65 13.90 -3.73
C LEU A 106 -4.24 14.27 -3.26
N ALA A 107 -3.99 14.06 -1.96
CA ALA A 107 -2.69 14.28 -1.35
C ALA A 107 -1.87 12.99 -1.33
N ASN A 108 -2.53 11.85 -1.12
CA ASN A 108 -1.96 10.53 -1.32
C ASN A 108 -3.06 9.45 -1.36
N ASP A 109 -2.63 8.26 -1.71
CA ASP A 109 -3.42 7.03 -1.72
C ASP A 109 -2.54 5.87 -1.21
N ALA A 110 -3.11 4.88 -0.54
CA ALA A 110 -2.38 3.69 -0.10
C ALA A 110 -3.26 2.46 -0.19
N PHE A 111 -2.94 1.54 -1.09
CA PHE A 111 -3.62 0.25 -1.20
C PHE A 111 -3.36 -0.59 0.06
N VAL A 112 -4.24 -1.55 0.37
CA VAL A 112 -4.06 -2.45 1.51
C VAL A 112 -4.44 -3.88 1.14
N ASP A 113 -3.78 -4.84 1.77
CA ASP A 113 -4.04 -6.28 1.70
C ASP A 113 -4.33 -6.73 3.14
N ASN A 114 -5.58 -6.57 3.57
CA ASN A 114 -5.94 -6.71 4.98
C ASN A 114 -6.02 -8.18 5.43
N ASP A 115 -6.22 -9.12 4.50
CA ASP A 115 -6.26 -10.55 4.80
C ASP A 115 -4.95 -11.30 4.47
N ALA A 116 -3.94 -10.57 3.96
CA ALA A 116 -2.61 -11.06 3.61
C ALA A 116 -2.65 -12.19 2.56
N ASN A 117 -3.59 -12.11 1.62
CA ASN A 117 -3.72 -13.07 0.53
C ASN A 117 -2.91 -12.69 -0.73
N GLY A 118 -2.21 -11.55 -0.71
CA GLY A 118 -1.44 -11.00 -1.82
C GLY A 118 -2.24 -10.12 -2.77
N TYR A 119 -3.53 -9.88 -2.49
CA TYR A 119 -4.45 -9.08 -3.31
C TYR A 119 -4.92 -7.84 -2.56
N ILE A 120 -5.42 -6.86 -3.31
CA ILE A 120 -5.90 -5.59 -2.76
C ILE A 120 -7.30 -5.78 -2.17
N ASP A 121 -7.43 -5.47 -0.89
CA ASP A 121 -8.69 -5.48 -0.14
C ASP A 121 -9.30 -4.09 0.04
N GLY A 122 -8.55 -3.05 -0.30
CA GLY A 122 -9.03 -1.67 -0.27
C GLY A 122 -7.91 -0.66 -0.41
N GLU A 123 -8.25 0.60 -0.16
CA GLU A 123 -7.32 1.71 -0.18
C GLU A 123 -7.71 2.79 0.83
N TRP A 124 -6.70 3.47 1.37
CA TRP A 124 -6.85 4.69 2.15
C TRP A 124 -6.53 5.89 1.27
N GLN A 125 -7.49 6.81 1.14
CA GLN A 125 -7.28 8.07 0.45
C GLN A 125 -7.38 9.24 1.42
N TRP A 126 -6.43 10.16 1.31
CA TRP A 126 -6.52 11.42 2.01
C TRP A 126 -6.26 12.60 1.09
N ASP A 127 -7.01 13.66 1.32
CA ASP A 127 -7.01 14.84 0.48
C ASP A 127 -6.30 16.03 1.14
N THR A 128 -6.05 17.07 0.36
CA THR A 128 -5.43 18.32 0.80
C THR A 128 -6.32 19.15 1.72
N ASN A 129 -7.62 18.84 1.81
CA ASN A 129 -8.55 19.44 2.76
C ASN A 129 -8.52 18.75 4.13
N GLY A 130 -7.80 17.63 4.24
CA GLY A 130 -7.65 16.86 5.47
C GLY A 130 -8.77 15.85 5.70
N ASN A 131 -9.50 15.43 4.66
CA ASN A 131 -10.43 14.31 4.73
C ASN A 131 -9.68 13.00 4.56
N LEU A 132 -10.00 12.00 5.38
CA LEU A 132 -9.59 10.62 5.20
C LEU A 132 -10.82 9.75 4.87
N VAL A 133 -10.67 8.91 3.85
CA VAL A 133 -11.69 7.99 3.37
C VAL A 133 -11.04 6.61 3.17
N PHE A 134 -11.75 5.56 3.57
CA PHE A 134 -11.41 4.18 3.23
C PHE A 134 -12.32 3.68 2.12
N TYR A 135 -11.75 3.09 1.07
CA TYR A 135 -12.52 2.41 0.02
C TYR A 135 -12.26 0.91 0.11
N PRO A 136 -13.27 0.07 0.41
CA PRO A 136 -13.10 -1.38 0.36
C PRO A 136 -13.06 -1.87 -1.10
N SER A 137 -12.41 -3.01 -1.36
CA SER A 137 -12.40 -3.67 -2.68
C SER A 137 -13.75 -4.28 -3.09
N ALA A 138 -14.74 -4.25 -2.19
CA ALA A 138 -16.10 -4.72 -2.45
C ALA A 138 -16.75 -3.98 -3.63
N THR A 139 -17.62 -4.65 -4.40
CA THR A 139 -18.33 -4.05 -5.53
C THR A 139 -19.83 -3.89 -5.23
N PRO A 140 -20.42 -2.68 -5.35
CA PRO A 140 -19.77 -1.40 -5.63
C PRO A 140 -18.95 -0.88 -4.45
N ALA A 141 -17.76 -0.33 -4.72
CA ALA A 141 -16.92 0.28 -3.70
C ALA A 141 -17.57 1.59 -3.26
N THR A 142 -18.06 1.63 -2.02
CA THR A 142 -18.59 2.86 -1.42
C THR A 142 -17.59 3.37 -0.40
N GLY A 143 -17.04 4.56 -0.64
CA GLY A 143 -16.10 5.19 0.28
C GLY A 143 -16.71 5.40 1.65
N LYS A 144 -16.02 4.91 2.68
CA LYS A 144 -16.33 5.13 4.09
C LYS A 144 -15.55 6.34 4.58
N ALA A 145 -16.24 7.47 4.71
CA ALA A 145 -15.64 8.65 5.32
C ALA A 145 -15.26 8.37 6.77
N ILE A 146 -13.99 8.59 7.11
CA ILE A 146 -13.50 8.43 8.48
C ILE A 146 -13.61 9.74 9.24
N GLY A 147 -13.29 10.84 8.56
CA GLY A 147 -13.41 12.18 9.12
C GLY A 147 -12.40 13.17 8.54
N GLY A 148 -12.53 14.42 8.99
CA GLY A 148 -11.62 15.52 8.65
C GLY A 148 -10.47 15.70 9.66
N GLY A 149 -9.65 16.73 9.44
CA GLY A 149 -8.56 17.13 10.34
C GLY A 149 -7.22 16.44 10.10
N TRP A 150 -7.09 15.65 9.02
CA TRP A 150 -5.85 14.96 8.65
C TRP A 150 -4.78 15.90 8.07
N ASN A 151 -5.14 17.16 7.78
CA ASN A 151 -4.22 18.21 7.34
C ASN A 151 -3.21 18.66 8.44
N ILE A 152 -3.29 18.10 9.65
CA ILE A 152 -2.25 18.23 10.67
C ILE A 152 -1.01 17.38 10.37
N TYR A 153 -1.16 16.37 9.50
CA TYR A 153 -0.11 15.47 9.08
C TYR A 153 0.59 15.98 7.82
N ASP A 154 1.90 15.82 7.75
CA ASP A 154 2.71 16.10 6.56
C ASP A 154 3.14 14.83 5.82
N THR A 155 2.98 13.68 6.46
CA THR A 155 3.22 12.35 5.91
C THR A 155 2.20 11.38 6.50
N VAL A 156 1.58 10.57 5.66
CA VAL A 156 0.75 9.43 6.07
C VAL A 156 1.12 8.25 5.17
N LEU A 157 1.17 7.04 5.72
CA LEU A 157 1.57 5.83 5.01
C LEU A 157 0.87 4.62 5.62
N SER A 158 0.60 3.59 4.81
CA SER A 158 0.05 2.31 5.25
C SER A 158 1.08 1.18 5.02
N PRO A 159 1.96 0.88 6.00
CA PRO A 159 3.09 -0.03 5.79
C PRO A 159 2.71 -1.52 5.82
N GLY A 160 1.52 -1.84 6.32
CA GLY A 160 1.15 -3.20 6.69
C GLY A 160 0.64 -3.24 8.13
N ASN A 161 0.47 -4.44 8.67
CA ASN A 161 0.15 -4.68 10.07
C ASN A 161 1.39 -4.51 10.99
N LEU A 162 1.67 -3.27 11.43
CA LEU A 162 2.80 -2.96 12.31
C LEU A 162 2.54 -3.27 13.77
N GLY A 163 1.29 -3.12 14.20
CA GLY A 163 0.89 -3.06 15.60
C GLY A 163 0.12 -4.27 16.10
N GLY A 164 -0.23 -5.22 15.23
CA GLY A 164 -0.86 -6.50 15.58
C GLY A 164 -2.39 -6.50 15.54
N ALA A 165 -3.03 -5.48 14.95
CA ALA A 165 -4.47 -5.51 14.69
C ALA A 165 -4.79 -6.30 13.41
N PRO A 166 -6.06 -6.66 13.12
CA PRO A 166 -6.37 -7.56 12.00
C PRO A 166 -6.09 -7.01 10.59
N GLY A 167 -5.95 -5.69 10.40
CA GLY A 167 -5.74 -5.10 9.08
C GLY A 167 -4.44 -4.29 8.99
N TYR A 168 -4.25 -3.61 7.85
CA TYR A 168 -3.13 -2.70 7.66
C TYR A 168 -3.30 -1.43 8.50
N ASP A 169 -2.22 -1.03 9.15
CA ASP A 169 -2.18 0.16 10.00
C ASP A 169 -1.85 1.42 9.20
N LEU A 170 -2.16 2.58 9.77
CA LEU A 170 -1.62 3.85 9.28
C LEU A 170 -0.55 4.38 10.23
N ILE A 171 0.55 4.88 9.66
CA ILE A 171 1.45 5.78 10.37
C ILE A 171 1.31 7.19 9.81
N ALA A 172 1.36 8.18 10.69
CA ALA A 172 1.17 9.58 10.32
C ALA A 172 2.13 10.48 11.10
N ARG A 173 2.93 11.28 10.40
CA ARG A 173 3.82 12.26 11.02
C ARG A 173 3.15 13.62 11.04
N ASP A 174 3.00 14.19 12.23
CA ASP A 174 2.45 15.53 12.35
C ASP A 174 3.50 16.61 12.01
N LYS A 175 3.03 17.82 11.75
CA LYS A 175 3.88 18.97 11.41
C LYS A 175 4.87 19.38 12.52
N THR A 176 4.77 18.81 13.72
CA THR A 176 5.72 19.02 14.82
C THR A 176 6.79 17.92 14.88
N GLY A 177 6.72 16.92 14.00
CA GLY A 177 7.69 15.83 13.92
C GLY A 177 7.37 14.64 14.83
N VAL A 178 6.15 14.55 15.36
CA VAL A 178 5.71 13.36 16.10
C VAL A 178 5.11 12.35 15.13
N LEU A 179 5.61 11.11 15.17
CA LEU A 179 5.01 9.98 14.48
C LEU A 179 3.93 9.34 15.35
N TRP A 180 2.79 9.10 14.72
CA TRP A 180 1.61 8.47 15.29
C TRP A 180 1.30 7.19 14.53
N LEU A 181 0.76 6.21 15.26
CA LEU A 181 0.26 4.94 14.74
C LEU A 181 -1.26 4.88 14.94
N TYR A 182 -1.96 4.33 13.96
CA TYR A 182 -3.38 4.02 14.01
C TYR A 182 -3.54 2.55 13.66
N LEU A 183 -4.07 1.76 14.60
CA LEU A 183 -4.26 0.34 14.36
C LEU A 183 -5.47 0.12 13.48
N GLY A 184 -5.30 -0.57 12.35
CA GLY A 184 -6.35 -0.84 11.38
C GLY A 184 -7.03 -2.19 11.62
N TYR A 185 -8.34 -2.25 11.36
CA TYR A 185 -9.13 -3.48 11.49
C TYR A 185 -9.62 -4.06 10.15
N GLY A 186 -9.15 -3.49 9.02
CA GLY A 186 -9.43 -3.98 7.67
C GLY A 186 -10.80 -3.64 7.09
N ASP A 187 -11.73 -3.11 7.90
CA ASP A 187 -13.07 -2.68 7.49
C ASP A 187 -13.22 -1.15 7.43
N GLY A 188 -12.09 -0.45 7.35
CA GLY A 188 -12.00 1.01 7.46
C GLY A 188 -12.32 1.53 8.86
N THR A 189 -12.26 0.72 9.92
CA THR A 189 -12.17 1.21 11.30
C THR A 189 -10.71 1.19 11.77
N MET A 190 -10.41 2.09 12.71
CA MET A 190 -9.10 2.18 13.35
C MET A 190 -9.18 2.72 14.77
N THR A 191 -8.09 2.60 15.52
CA THR A 191 -7.96 3.22 16.84
C THR A 191 -7.84 4.73 16.77
N GLY A 192 -7.92 5.41 17.92
CA GLY A 192 -7.32 6.73 18.07
C GLY A 192 -5.80 6.67 17.89
N ARG A 193 -5.17 7.84 17.70
CA ARG A 193 -3.72 7.94 17.49
C ARG A 193 -2.93 7.43 18.70
N ILE A 194 -1.97 6.56 18.46
CA ILE A 194 -1.00 6.03 19.42
C ILE A 194 0.33 6.72 19.14
N LYS A 195 0.95 7.32 20.16
CA LYS A 195 2.22 8.02 19.97
C LYS A 195 3.35 7.01 19.79
N VAL A 196 4.03 7.05 18.64
CA VAL A 196 5.26 6.29 18.41
C VAL A 196 6.45 7.03 19.00
N GLY A 197 6.59 8.34 18.70
CA GLY A 197 7.67 9.16 19.23
C GLY A 197 7.83 10.50 18.51
N ALA A 198 8.60 11.42 19.10
CA ALA A 198 9.02 12.67 18.47
C ALA A 198 10.35 12.50 17.71
N GLY A 199 10.81 13.54 17.00
CA GLY A 199 12.11 13.53 16.31
C GLY A 199 12.06 13.03 14.87
N TRP A 200 10.87 12.76 14.33
CA TRP A 200 10.71 12.26 12.96
C TRP A 200 10.80 13.37 11.91
N GLU A 201 10.84 14.64 12.31
CA GLU A 201 11.21 15.77 11.47
C GLU A 201 12.66 15.69 10.97
N ALA A 202 13.49 14.83 11.57
CA ALA A 202 14.83 14.51 11.06
C ALA A 202 14.81 13.84 9.67
N TYR A 203 13.66 13.31 9.24
CA TYR A 203 13.50 12.60 7.98
C TYR A 203 12.79 13.45 6.92
N THR A 204 13.25 13.36 5.68
CA THR A 204 12.65 14.04 4.52
C THR A 204 11.69 13.16 3.73
N GLN A 205 11.78 11.84 3.91
CA GLN A 205 10.98 10.83 3.22
C GLN A 205 10.79 9.63 4.16
N LEU A 206 9.59 9.06 4.13
CA LEU A 206 9.25 7.77 4.71
C LEU A 206 8.61 6.93 3.61
N ALA A 207 9.03 5.68 3.49
CA ALA A 207 8.46 4.71 2.56
C ALA A 207 8.57 3.32 3.20
N GLY A 208 7.68 2.40 2.85
CA GLY A 208 7.71 1.04 3.36
C GLY A 208 6.35 0.40 3.27
N LYS A 209 6.29 -0.82 2.76
CA LYS A 209 5.05 -1.55 2.53
C LYS A 209 5.35 -3.02 2.35
N GLY A 210 5.27 -3.79 3.44
CA GLY A 210 5.67 -5.20 3.47
C GLY A 210 6.99 -5.47 4.17
N ASP A 211 7.43 -6.72 4.11
CA ASP A 211 8.56 -7.28 4.86
C ASP A 211 9.88 -7.16 4.07
N LEU A 212 10.76 -6.25 4.50
CA LEU A 212 12.01 -5.98 3.80
C LEU A 212 13.15 -6.89 4.28
N ASP A 213 13.05 -7.46 5.48
CA ASP A 213 14.09 -8.29 6.09
C ASP A 213 13.75 -9.78 6.26
N GLY A 214 12.57 -10.20 5.82
CA GLY A 214 12.16 -11.59 5.73
C GLY A 214 11.65 -12.19 7.04
N ASP A 215 11.24 -11.38 8.02
CA ASP A 215 10.76 -11.87 9.33
C ASP A 215 9.23 -11.98 9.44
N GLY A 216 8.51 -11.68 8.37
CA GLY A 216 7.06 -11.69 8.27
C GLY A 216 6.38 -10.47 8.87
N LYS A 217 7.10 -9.38 9.13
CA LYS A 217 6.55 -8.14 9.68
C LYS A 217 6.85 -6.96 8.75
N PRO A 218 5.90 -6.02 8.64
CA PRO A 218 6.12 -4.87 7.78
C PRO A 218 7.21 -3.96 8.32
N ASP A 219 8.07 -3.51 7.43
CA ASP A 219 9.16 -2.60 7.72
C ASP A 219 8.97 -1.24 7.04
N ILE A 220 9.74 -0.25 7.48
CA ILE A 220 9.88 1.01 6.73
C ILE A 220 11.34 1.40 6.54
N VAL A 221 11.55 2.30 5.60
CA VAL A 221 12.78 3.06 5.42
C VAL A 221 12.51 4.55 5.57
N ALA A 222 13.51 5.25 6.10
CA ALA A 222 13.46 6.68 6.34
C ALA A 222 14.73 7.34 5.82
N ARG A 223 14.59 8.39 5.01
CA ARG A 223 15.75 9.17 4.52
C ARG A 223 15.92 10.43 5.33
N ASP A 224 17.09 10.62 5.93
CA ASP A 224 17.39 11.86 6.66
C ASP A 224 17.79 13.02 5.74
N THR A 225 18.00 14.21 6.31
CA THR A 225 18.39 15.41 5.57
C THR A 225 19.78 15.32 4.93
N ALA A 226 20.67 14.49 5.48
CA ALA A 226 21.99 14.22 4.91
C ALA A 226 21.96 13.21 3.76
N GLY A 227 20.79 12.63 3.45
CA GLY A 227 20.64 11.62 2.41
C GLY A 227 21.10 10.24 2.83
N VAL A 228 21.18 9.97 4.14
CA VAL A 228 21.35 8.62 4.69
C VAL A 228 20.00 7.93 4.68
N LEU A 229 19.97 6.68 4.22
CA LEU A 229 18.79 5.83 4.33
C LEU A 229 18.92 4.95 5.57
N TRP A 230 17.87 4.97 6.37
CA TRP A 230 17.72 4.22 7.60
C TRP A 230 16.65 3.17 7.45
N PHE A 231 16.95 1.95 7.88
CA PHE A 231 16.01 0.84 8.01
C PHE A 231 15.38 0.86 9.39
N TYR A 232 14.07 0.68 9.43
CA TYR A 232 13.26 0.61 10.63
C TYR A 232 12.51 -0.71 10.63
N LYS A 233 13.08 -1.67 11.34
CA LYS A 233 12.54 -3.01 11.49
C LYS A 233 11.23 -2.98 12.27
N GLY A 234 10.15 -3.52 11.70
CA GLY A 234 8.88 -3.72 12.36
C GLY A 234 8.96 -4.74 13.49
N THR A 235 8.27 -4.50 14.60
CA THR A 235 8.25 -5.45 15.73
C THR A 235 6.94 -6.22 15.83
N GLY A 236 5.88 -5.79 15.13
CA GLY A 236 4.54 -6.34 15.29
C GLY A 236 3.86 -5.95 16.61
N SER A 237 4.39 -4.95 17.32
CA SER A 237 3.88 -4.49 18.62
C SER A 237 3.62 -2.99 18.61
N TYR A 238 2.37 -2.59 18.78
CA TYR A 238 1.97 -1.17 18.79
C TYR A 238 2.63 -0.34 19.91
N THR A 239 3.13 -0.96 20.97
CA THR A 239 3.82 -0.28 22.07
C THR A 239 5.27 0.07 21.74
N ALA A 240 5.85 -0.61 20.75
CA ALA A 240 7.22 -0.41 20.29
C ALA A 240 7.32 -0.81 18.82
N PRO A 241 6.63 -0.12 17.89
CA PRO A 241 6.38 -0.61 16.53
C PRO A 241 7.66 -0.82 15.71
N PHE A 242 8.76 -0.15 16.08
CA PHE A 242 10.05 -0.30 15.42
C PHE A 242 11.17 -0.64 16.41
N ALA A 243 12.10 -1.49 15.96
CA ALA A 243 13.38 -1.68 16.61
C ALA A 243 14.30 -0.44 16.40
N PRO A 244 15.46 -0.36 17.08
CA PRO A 244 16.45 0.66 16.78
C PRO A 244 16.83 0.67 15.30
N ARG A 245 16.87 1.86 14.69
CA ARG A 245 17.17 2.03 13.27
C ARG A 245 18.59 1.56 12.90
N THR A 246 18.74 1.03 11.70
CA THR A 246 20.04 0.66 11.12
C THR A 246 20.34 1.50 9.90
N ARG A 247 21.57 1.98 9.74
CA ARG A 247 21.98 2.69 8.52
C ARG A 247 22.16 1.70 7.37
N ILE A 248 21.47 1.90 6.25
CA ILE A 248 21.50 1.00 5.09
C ILE A 248 21.97 1.66 3.79
N GLY A 249 22.30 2.96 3.82
CA GLY A 249 22.93 3.61 2.67
C GLY A 249 23.19 5.10 2.86
N SER A 250 23.79 5.72 1.84
CA SER A 250 23.99 7.17 1.74
C SER A 250 23.86 7.64 0.30
N GLY A 251 23.73 8.95 0.10
CA GLY A 251 23.56 9.54 -1.24
C GLY A 251 22.12 9.49 -1.76
N TRP A 252 21.15 9.14 -0.92
CA TRP A 252 19.74 9.02 -1.30
C TRP A 252 19.06 10.36 -1.60
N ASN A 253 19.76 11.49 -1.40
CA ASN A 253 19.32 12.81 -1.83
C ASN A 253 19.32 12.99 -3.36
N MET A 254 19.88 12.04 -4.13
CA MET A 254 19.69 11.99 -5.58
C MET A 254 18.23 11.73 -6.00
N PHE A 255 17.41 11.19 -5.09
CA PHE A 255 15.99 10.92 -5.33
C PHE A 255 15.11 12.03 -4.77
N ASN A 256 13.98 12.33 -5.42
CA ASN A 256 12.99 13.28 -4.91
C ASN A 256 11.69 12.60 -4.41
N LYS A 257 11.54 11.30 -4.66
CA LYS A 257 10.45 10.45 -4.16
C LYS A 257 10.95 9.04 -3.89
N LEU A 258 10.48 8.47 -2.79
CA LEU A 258 10.59 7.06 -2.45
C LEU A 258 9.15 6.54 -2.28
N LEU A 259 8.86 5.36 -2.82
CA LEU A 259 7.59 4.67 -2.65
C LEU A 259 7.85 3.16 -2.58
N SER A 260 7.04 2.44 -1.83
CA SER A 260 7.16 0.98 -1.72
C SER A 260 5.85 0.38 -2.21
N SER A 261 5.90 -0.16 -3.43
CA SER A 261 4.78 -0.79 -4.12
C SER A 261 4.64 -2.28 -3.79
N GLY A 262 5.33 -2.75 -2.74
CA GLY A 262 5.44 -4.18 -2.44
C GLY A 262 6.40 -4.90 -3.40
N ASP A 263 6.06 -6.13 -3.79
CA ASP A 263 6.89 -7.02 -4.63
C ASP A 263 6.67 -6.73 -6.14
N VAL A 264 7.59 -5.99 -6.77
CA VAL A 264 7.44 -5.51 -8.15
C VAL A 264 7.92 -6.53 -9.18
N ASP A 265 8.88 -7.38 -8.80
CA ASP A 265 9.40 -8.41 -9.67
C ASP A 265 8.81 -9.81 -9.43
N LEU A 266 7.92 -9.94 -8.45
CA LEU A 266 7.22 -11.16 -8.07
C LEU A 266 8.16 -12.25 -7.52
N ASP A 267 9.25 -11.85 -6.84
CA ASP A 267 10.21 -12.77 -6.22
C ASP A 267 9.87 -13.12 -4.74
N GLY A 268 8.77 -12.58 -4.24
CA GLY A 268 8.25 -12.76 -2.90
C GLY A 268 8.88 -11.82 -1.87
N ARG A 269 9.53 -10.74 -2.29
CA ARG A 269 10.20 -9.78 -1.41
C ARG A 269 9.78 -8.35 -1.71
N THR A 270 9.73 -7.55 -0.66
CA THR A 270 9.35 -6.15 -0.74
C THR A 270 10.43 -5.33 -1.44
N ASP A 271 10.02 -4.61 -2.49
CA ASP A 271 10.88 -3.71 -3.25
C ASP A 271 10.69 -2.24 -2.84
N LEU A 272 11.65 -1.41 -3.30
CA LEU A 272 11.55 0.03 -3.23
C LEU A 272 11.67 0.65 -4.63
N ILE A 273 10.74 1.53 -4.96
CA ILE A 273 10.82 2.38 -6.15
C ILE A 273 11.28 3.78 -5.72
N ALA A 274 12.23 4.33 -6.46
CA ALA A 274 12.73 5.68 -6.24
C ALA A 274 12.69 6.49 -7.54
N ARG A 275 12.23 7.75 -7.45
CA ARG A 275 12.28 8.71 -8.56
C ARG A 275 13.40 9.71 -8.35
N ASP A 276 14.26 9.89 -9.35
CA ASP A 276 15.28 10.93 -9.35
C ASP A 276 14.73 12.31 -9.75
N THR A 277 15.56 13.35 -9.63
CA THR A 277 15.15 14.72 -9.99
C THR A 277 14.95 14.94 -11.48
N GLY A 278 15.51 14.07 -12.34
CA GLY A 278 15.33 14.09 -13.79
C GLY A 278 14.11 13.30 -14.27
N GLY A 279 13.36 12.67 -13.36
CA GLY A 279 12.20 11.84 -13.71
C GLY A 279 12.57 10.40 -14.06
N GLY A 280 13.81 9.96 -13.84
CA GLY A 280 14.18 8.56 -13.91
C GLY A 280 13.56 7.77 -12.76
N LEU A 281 12.99 6.62 -13.08
CA LEU A 281 12.41 5.70 -12.10
C LEU A 281 13.35 4.51 -11.91
N TRP A 282 13.64 4.17 -10.66
CA TRP A 282 14.63 3.17 -10.29
C TRP A 282 14.01 2.15 -9.34
N LEU A 283 14.20 0.87 -9.64
CA LEU A 283 13.83 -0.24 -8.77
C LEU A 283 15.04 -0.66 -7.94
N TYR A 284 14.84 -0.77 -6.64
CA TYR A 284 15.73 -1.41 -5.69
C TYR A 284 15.08 -2.70 -5.23
N LYS A 285 15.55 -3.81 -5.81
CA LYS A 285 15.00 -5.12 -5.51
C LYS A 285 15.30 -5.55 -4.08
N GLY A 286 14.30 -6.02 -3.35
CA GLY A 286 14.44 -6.56 -2.02
C GLY A 286 15.37 -7.78 -1.97
N THR A 287 16.05 -7.96 -0.85
CA THR A 287 16.81 -9.19 -0.57
C THR A 287 16.21 -10.01 0.55
N GLY A 288 15.26 -9.46 1.31
CA GLY A 288 14.75 -10.05 2.55
C GLY A 288 15.86 -10.27 3.57
N GLN A 289 16.81 -9.33 3.67
CA GLN A 289 17.95 -9.40 4.60
C GLN A 289 18.28 -8.00 5.13
N ALA A 290 18.07 -7.77 6.43
CA ALA A 290 18.25 -6.45 7.07
C ALA A 290 19.63 -5.81 6.85
N ALA A 291 20.69 -6.62 6.77
CA ALA A 291 22.06 -6.14 6.63
C ALA A 291 22.37 -5.61 5.21
N ALA A 292 21.62 -6.05 4.21
CA ALA A 292 21.80 -5.69 2.81
C ALA A 292 20.45 -5.72 2.10
N PRO A 293 19.49 -4.83 2.47
CA PRO A 293 18.07 -4.98 2.13
C PRO A 293 17.78 -4.85 0.64
N TYR A 294 18.69 -4.26 -0.13
CA TYR A 294 18.49 -4.01 -1.55
C TYR A 294 19.65 -4.50 -2.41
N GLN A 295 19.30 -5.02 -3.60
CA GLN A 295 20.24 -5.24 -4.70
C GLN A 295 20.66 -3.90 -5.35
N PRO A 296 21.67 -3.89 -6.23
CA PRO A 296 21.96 -2.71 -7.06
C PRO A 296 20.73 -2.26 -7.84
N ARG A 297 20.48 -0.94 -7.87
CA ARG A 297 19.30 -0.39 -8.55
C ARG A 297 19.32 -0.66 -10.06
N VAL A 298 18.13 -0.82 -10.63
CA VAL A 298 17.90 -0.88 -12.08
C VAL A 298 16.97 0.25 -12.48
N GLN A 299 17.24 0.92 -13.60
CA GLN A 299 16.33 1.92 -14.13
C GLN A 299 15.15 1.21 -14.80
N ILE A 300 13.93 1.53 -14.36
CA ILE A 300 12.68 0.91 -14.82
C ILE A 300 11.77 1.89 -15.58
N GLY A 301 12.20 3.15 -15.71
CA GLY A 301 11.43 4.14 -16.43
C GLY A 301 12.11 5.51 -16.56
N THR A 302 11.54 6.33 -17.45
CA THR A 302 11.91 7.73 -17.70
C THR A 302 10.66 8.61 -17.67
N ASP A 303 10.86 9.93 -17.59
CA ASP A 303 9.80 10.93 -17.74
C ASP A 303 8.71 10.91 -16.64
N TYR A 304 9.01 10.35 -15.46
CA TYR A 304 8.10 10.36 -14.31
C TYR A 304 8.04 11.72 -13.59
N SER A 305 8.70 12.76 -14.10
CA SER A 305 8.59 14.13 -13.61
C SER A 305 7.23 14.76 -13.93
N VAL A 306 6.44 14.17 -14.83
CA VAL A 306 5.07 14.60 -15.14
C VAL A 306 4.12 14.48 -13.94
N TYR A 307 4.45 13.60 -13.00
CA TYR A 307 3.60 13.32 -11.83
C TYR A 307 3.87 14.26 -10.68
N ARG A 308 2.85 15.01 -10.27
CA ARG A 308 2.87 15.80 -9.03
C ARG A 308 2.76 14.92 -7.79
N LEU A 309 2.10 13.77 -7.93
CA LEU A 309 1.90 12.76 -6.89
C LEU A 309 2.24 11.39 -7.45
N MET A 310 2.99 10.60 -6.68
CA MET A 310 3.27 9.19 -6.95
C MET A 310 3.12 8.43 -5.64
N THR A 311 2.33 7.36 -5.66
CA THR A 311 2.00 6.58 -4.46
C THR A 311 1.64 5.13 -4.81
N SER A 312 1.49 4.30 -3.78
CA SER A 312 1.16 2.88 -3.85
C SER A 312 0.60 2.39 -2.51
#